data_AF-A0A1Y3V4W1-F1
#
_entry.id   AF-A0A1Y3V4W1-F1
#
_cell.length_a   1.000
_cell.length_b   1.000
_cell.length_c   1.000
_cell.angle_alpha   90.00
_cell.angle_beta   90.00
_cell.angle_gamma   90.00
#
_symmetry.space_group_name_H-M   'P 1'
#
loop_
_entity.id
_entity.type
_entity.pdbx_description
1 polymer ?
#
loop_
_entity_poly.entity_id
_entity_poly.type
_entity_poly.pdbx_seq_one_letter_code
_entity_poly.pdbx_strand_id
1 'polypeptide(L)'
;MPTIVVRFELCRKETGRGTIYYRIYKGHNRRMEFSSRLRLSASSWDEVTKTVKGNDPEACRLRTQIEADLKLLNQIITEDVAGFLTMGDMISIFKHRRTIVNPHSLP
;
A
#
# COMPACT_ATOMS: atom_id res chain seq x y z
N MET A 1 8.48 -16.38 5.41
CA MET A 1 7.24 -15.80 4.85
C MET A 1 7.52 -14.40 4.36
N PRO A 2 7.09 -14.00 3.15
CA PRO A 2 7.25 -12.63 2.70
C PRO A 2 6.46 -11.66 3.59
N THR A 3 7.01 -10.47 3.87
CA THR A 3 6.35 -9.45 4.69
C THR A 3 6.12 -8.18 3.89
N ILE A 4 5.03 -7.47 4.20
CA ILE A 4 4.65 -6.21 3.54
C ILE A 4 4.73 -5.07 4.55
N VAL A 5 5.33 -3.97 4.14
CA VAL A 5 5.41 -2.74 4.92
C VAL A 5 4.85 -1.58 4.12
N VAL A 6 4.01 -0.76 4.76
CA VAL A 6 3.56 0.53 4.23
C VAL A 6 4.55 1.61 4.66
N ARG A 7 4.96 2.45 3.72
CA ARG A 7 5.85 3.58 3.96
C ARG A 7 5.28 4.84 3.31
N PHE A 8 5.35 5.95 4.02
CA PHE A 8 5.07 7.26 3.46
C PHE A 8 6.37 7.97 3.12
N GLU A 9 6.42 8.60 1.96
CA GLU A 9 7.56 9.43 1.55
C GLU A 9 7.08 10.79 1.04
N LEU A 10 7.66 11.86 1.59
CA LEU A 10 7.34 13.23 1.22
C LEU A 10 7.72 13.50 -0.24
N CYS A 11 6.85 14.23 -0.95
CA CYS A 11 7.14 14.69 -2.29
C CYS A 11 8.13 15.86 -2.22
N ARG A 12 9.30 15.72 -2.84
CA ARG A 12 10.29 16.81 -2.90
C ARG A 12 9.81 18.04 -3.67
N LYS A 13 8.83 17.87 -4.56
CA LYS A 13 8.29 18.94 -5.42
C LYS A 13 7.04 19.63 -4.86
N GLU A 14 6.33 18.98 -3.93
CA GLU A 14 5.11 19.51 -3.32
C GLU A 14 5.25 19.51 -1.81
N THR A 15 5.44 20.69 -1.24
CA THR A 15 5.57 20.88 0.20
C THR A 15 4.31 20.37 0.91
N GLY A 16 4.50 19.49 1.91
CA GLY A 16 3.42 19.01 2.75
C GLY A 16 2.56 17.88 2.17
N ARG A 17 2.86 17.35 0.98
CA ARG A 17 2.23 16.12 0.46
C ARG A 17 3.26 15.02 0.29
N GLY A 18 2.80 13.78 0.32
CA GLY A 18 3.65 12.62 0.07
C GLY A 18 2.87 11.47 -0.56
N THR A 19 3.61 10.42 -0.88
CA THR A 19 3.11 9.23 -1.55
C THR A 19 3.30 8.02 -0.66
N ILE A 20 2.32 7.12 -0.68
CA ILE A 20 2.43 5.81 -0.04
C ILE A 20 3.15 4.83 -0.97
N TYR A 21 4.05 4.05 -0.37
CA TYR A 21 4.79 2.97 -0.98
C TYR A 21 4.51 1.68 -0.23
N TYR A 22 4.40 0.59 -0.98
CA TYR A 22 4.40 -0.76 -0.45
C TYR A 22 5.76 -1.39 -0.67
N ARG A 23 6.30 -1.99 0.37
CA ARG A 23 7.56 -2.72 0.33
C ARG A 23 7.33 -4.18 0.67
N ILE A 24 7.71 -5.06 -0.24
CA ILE A 24 7.65 -6.52 -0.07
C ILE A 24 9.07 -7.01 0.25
N TYR A 25 9.20 -7.80 1.30
CA TYR A 25 10.42 -8.52 1.66
C TYR A 25 10.22 -10.00 1.39
N LYS A 26 11.10 -10.67 0.62
CA LYS A 26 10.99 -12.11 0.29
C LYS A 26 12.35 -12.83 0.47
N GLY A 27 12.53 -13.58 1.57
CA GLY A 27 13.79 -14.28 1.86
C GLY A 27 14.90 -13.33 2.34
N HIS A 28 16.16 -13.79 2.35
CA HIS A 28 17.29 -12.99 2.83
C HIS A 28 17.60 -11.83 1.88
N ASN A 29 17.50 -10.59 2.39
CA ASN A 29 17.87 -9.34 1.72
C ASN A 29 17.17 -9.01 0.38
N ARG A 30 16.17 -9.77 -0.07
CA ARG A 30 15.38 -9.40 -1.25
C ARG A 30 14.24 -8.49 -0.83
N ARG A 31 14.31 -7.23 -1.26
CA ARG A 31 13.27 -6.23 -1.06
C ARG A 31 12.87 -5.63 -2.40
N MET A 32 11.59 -5.35 -2.57
CA MET A 32 11.10 -4.55 -3.69
C MET A 32 10.09 -3.53 -3.16
N GLU A 33 10.19 -2.30 -3.66
CA GLU A 33 9.33 -1.18 -3.29
C GLU A 33 8.60 -0.67 -4.52
N PHE A 34 7.31 -0.37 -4.39
CA PHE A 34 6.52 0.21 -5.46
C PHE A 34 5.47 1.18 -4.90
N SER A 35 5.15 2.20 -5.68
CA SER A 35 4.18 3.22 -5.28
C SER A 35 2.75 2.68 -5.34
N SER A 36 1.95 3.01 -4.31
CA SER A 36 0.51 2.77 -4.29
C SER A 36 -0.29 3.79 -5.11
N ARG A 37 0.36 4.83 -5.63
CA ARG A 37 -0.29 6.01 -6.24
C ARG A 37 -1.25 6.76 -5.31
N LEU A 38 -1.26 6.45 -4.01
CA LEU A 38 -2.02 7.21 -3.02
C LEU A 38 -1.19 8.41 -2.58
N ARG A 39 -1.78 9.59 -2.74
CA ARG A 39 -1.20 10.87 -2.32
C ARG A 39 -2.04 11.41 -1.18
N LEU A 40 -1.36 11.90 -0.14
CA LEU A 40 -2.01 12.50 1.02
C LEU A 40 -1.15 13.60 1.61
N SER A 41 -1.77 14.44 2.45
CA SER A 41 -1.04 15.41 3.25
C SER A 41 -0.14 14.70 4.26
N ALA A 42 1.06 15.25 4.48
CA ALA A 42 1.97 14.82 5.52
C ALA A 42 1.34 14.92 6.91
N SER A 43 0.51 15.94 7.14
CA SER A 43 -0.22 16.11 8.41
C SER A 43 -1.21 14.99 8.68
N SER A 44 -1.70 14.32 7.63
CA SER A 44 -2.67 13.22 7.72
C SER A 44 -1.99 11.85 7.92
N TRP A 45 -0.67 11.73 7.81
CA TRP A 45 0.00 10.44 8.02
C TRP A 45 0.33 10.20 9.49
N ASP A 46 0.11 8.96 9.95
CA ASP A 46 0.56 8.46 11.24
C ASP A 46 1.74 7.50 11.03
N GLU A 47 2.93 7.93 11.45
CA GLU A 47 4.15 7.13 11.31
C GLU A 47 4.20 5.94 12.28
N VAL A 48 3.46 5.98 13.39
CA VAL A 48 3.42 4.91 14.39
C VAL A 48 2.50 3.79 13.92
N THR A 49 1.27 4.14 13.54
CA THR A 49 0.26 3.17 13.11
C THR A 49 0.33 2.83 11.62
N LYS A 50 1.20 3.51 10.85
CA LYS A 50 1.39 3.34 9.41
C LYS A 50 0.08 3.47 8.62
N THR A 51 -0.77 4.42 9.03
CA THR A 51 -2.08 4.68 8.42
C THR A 51 -2.42 6.17 8.39
N VAL A 52 -3.60 6.50 7.89
CA VAL A 52 -4.08 7.90 7.76
C VAL A 52 -4.87 8.31 9.00
N LYS A 53 -4.54 9.47 9.56
CA LYS A 53 -5.23 10.15 10.67
C LYS A 53 -6.45 10.90 10.17
N GLY A 54 -7.38 11.16 11.08
CA GLY A 54 -8.62 11.88 10.79
C GLY A 54 -9.77 10.94 10.45
N ASN A 55 -10.98 11.48 10.51
CA ASN A 55 -12.22 10.75 10.22
C ASN A 55 -13.04 11.44 9.11
N ASP A 56 -12.43 12.40 8.42
CA ASP A 56 -13.05 12.97 7.23
C ASP A 56 -13.18 11.90 6.12
N PRO A 57 -14.09 12.09 5.15
CA PRO A 57 -14.33 11.10 4.11
C PRO A 57 -13.09 10.72 3.30
N GLU A 58 -12.14 11.64 3.10
CA GLU A 58 -10.91 11.36 2.36
C GLU A 58 -9.97 10.48 3.18
N ALA A 59 -9.75 10.80 4.47
CA ALA A 59 -8.97 9.98 5.37
C ALA A 59 -9.54 8.56 5.52
N CYS A 60 -10.86 8.44 5.70
CA CYS A 60 -11.54 7.15 5.75
C CYS A 60 -11.32 6.33 4.46
N ARG A 61 -11.53 6.94 3.29
CA ARG A 61 -11.32 6.28 1.99
C ARG A 61 -9.87 5.81 1.81
N LEU A 62 -8.90 6.64 2.17
CA LEU A 62 -7.48 6.30 2.06
C LEU A 62 -7.10 5.15 3.00
N ARG A 63 -7.60 5.13 4.24
CA ARG A 63 -7.42 3.99 5.15
C ARG A 63 -7.99 2.70 4.55
N THR A 64 -9.25 2.73 4.11
CA THR A 64 -9.90 1.57 3.49
C THR A 64 -9.13 1.08 2.28
N GLN A 65 -8.60 1.98 1.44
CA GLN A 65 -7.77 1.59 0.31
C GLN A 65 -6.45 0.93 0.75
N ILE A 66 -5.76 1.50 1.73
CA ILE A 66 -4.51 0.91 2.25
C ILE A 66 -4.76 -0.49 2.82
N GLU A 67 -5.85 -0.66 3.58
CA GLU A 67 -6.23 -1.96 4.13
C GLU A 67 -6.57 -2.98 3.04
N ALA A 68 -7.34 -2.57 2.02
CA ALA A 68 -7.67 -3.43 0.88
C ALA A 68 -6.40 -3.84 0.10
N ASP A 69 -5.49 -2.90 -0.14
CA ASP A 69 -4.22 -3.15 -0.81
C ASP A 69 -3.35 -4.13 0.00
N LEU A 70 -3.25 -3.96 1.32
CA LEU A 70 -2.53 -4.87 2.20
C LEU A 70 -3.13 -6.28 2.23
N LYS A 71 -4.46 -6.39 2.26
CA LYS A 71 -5.16 -7.68 2.19
C LYS A 71 -4.87 -8.39 0.87
N LEU A 72 -4.97 -7.67 -0.26
CA LEU A 72 -4.68 -8.22 -1.58
C LEU A 72 -3.23 -8.68 -1.71
N LEU A 73 -2.27 -7.89 -1.21
CA LEU A 73 -0.86 -8.27 -1.23
C LEU A 73 -0.59 -9.52 -0.36
N ASN A 74 -1.18 -9.59 0.84
CA ASN A 74 -1.07 -10.78 1.69
C ASN A 74 -1.69 -12.01 1.01
N GLN A 75 -2.83 -11.85 0.33
CA GLN A 75 -3.46 -12.92 -0.44
C GLN A 75 -2.53 -13.42 -1.55
N ILE A 76 -1.95 -12.53 -2.36
CA ILE A 76 -1.00 -12.90 -3.42
C ILE A 76 0.21 -13.67 -2.86
N ILE A 77 0.75 -13.23 -1.72
CA ILE A 77 1.86 -13.90 -1.04
C ILE A 77 1.45 -15.29 -0.54
N THR A 78 0.23 -15.43 0.00
CA THR A 78 -0.27 -16.68 0.56
C THR A 78 -0.64 -17.69 -0.52
N GLU A 79 -1.15 -17.22 -1.67
CA GLU A 79 -1.40 -18.03 -2.86
C GLU A 79 -0.10 -18.59 -3.48
N ASP A 80 1.04 -17.89 -3.30
CA ASP A 80 2.38 -18.34 -3.71
C ASP A 80 2.98 -19.39 -2.75
N VAL A 81 2.23 -20.44 -2.44
CA VAL A 81 2.61 -21.50 -1.46
C VAL A 81 3.98 -22.11 -1.79
N ALA A 82 4.24 -22.33 -3.08
CA ALA A 82 5.49 -22.92 -3.55
C ALA A 82 6.62 -21.89 -3.77
N GLY A 83 6.36 -20.59 -3.58
CA GLY A 83 7.37 -19.55 -3.63
C GLY A 83 7.88 -19.22 -5.04
N PHE A 84 7.18 -19.63 -6.10
CA PHE A 84 7.61 -19.48 -7.48
C PHE A 84 7.46 -18.05 -8.02
N LEU A 85 6.52 -17.26 -7.49
CA LEU A 85 6.33 -15.90 -8.00
C LEU A 85 7.54 -15.03 -7.72
N THR A 86 8.07 -14.34 -8.73
CA THR A 86 9.04 -13.28 -8.49
C THR A 86 8.35 -12.08 -7.83
N MET A 87 9.12 -11.20 -7.19
CA MET A 87 8.55 -9.95 -6.66
C MET A 87 7.93 -9.09 -7.77
N GLY A 88 8.46 -9.16 -9.00
CA GLY A 88 7.88 -8.48 -10.16
C GLY A 88 6.50 -9.05 -10.53
N ASP A 89 6.35 -10.37 -10.52
CA ASP A 89 5.06 -11.03 -10.79
C ASP A 89 4.02 -10.65 -9.74
N MET A 90 4.41 -10.67 -8.45
CA MET A 90 3.53 -10.24 -7.35
C MET A 90 3.03 -8.80 -7.55
N ILE A 91 3.91 -7.88 -7.98
CA ILE A 91 3.53 -6.49 -8.26
C ILE A 91 2.63 -6.39 -9.49
N SER A 92 2.90 -7.18 -10.53
CA SER A 92 2.08 -7.21 -11.75
C SER A 92 0.66 -7.70 -11.44
N ILE A 93 0.55 -8.81 -10.71
CA ILE A 93 -0.72 -9.37 -10.24
C ILE A 93 -1.45 -8.37 -9.35
N PHE A 94 -0.74 -7.73 -8.41
CA PHE A 94 -1.33 -6.70 -7.57
C PHE A 94 -1.90 -5.56 -8.41
N LYS A 95 -1.12 -4.99 -9.33
CA LYS A 95 -1.58 -3.89 -10.20
C LYS A 95 -2.77 -4.29 -11.06
N HIS A 96 -2.87 -5.55 -11.47
CA HIS A 96 -3.97 -6.07 -12.26
C HIS A 96 -5.24 -6.31 -11.42
N ARG A 97 -5.11 -6.87 -10.21
CA ARG A 97 -6.23 -7.21 -9.32
C ARG A 97 -6.70 -6.05 -8.44
N ARG A 98 -5.90 -4.99 -8.29
CA ARG A 98 -6.19 -3.89 -7.38
C ARG A 98 -7.41 -3.08 -7.85
N THR A 99 -8.41 -3.00 -6.98
CA THR A 99 -9.57 -2.12 -7.13
C THR A 99 -9.36 -0.83 -6.36
N ILE A 100 -9.76 0.30 -6.96
CA ILE A 100 -9.76 1.60 -6.28
C ILE A 100 -11.11 1.83 -5.61
N VAL A 101 -11.09 2.10 -4.30
CA VAL A 101 -12.25 2.46 -3.50
C VAL A 101 -12.71 3.85 -3.94
N ASN A 102 -13.88 3.88 -4.58
CA ASN A 102 -14.53 5.11 -5.01
C ASN A 102 -15.24 5.79 -3.83
N PRO A 103 -15.31 7.13 -3.82
CA PRO A 103 -15.97 7.90 -2.76
C PRO A 103 -17.48 7.66 -2.66
N HIS A 104 -18.11 7.05 -3.68
CA HIS A 104 -19.55 6.79 -3.73
C HIS A 104 -19.93 5.35 -3.36
N SER A 105 -19.00 4.55 -2.82
CA SER A 105 -19.22 3.12 -2.54
C SER A 105 -19.30 2.81 -1.04
N LEU A 106 -19.50 3.80 -0.19
CA LEU A 106 -19.89 3.57 1.20
C LEU A 106 -21.43 3.50 1.26
N PRO A 107 -22.01 2.44 1.85
CA PRO A 107 -23.46 2.32 2.05
C PRO A 107 -23.99 3.40 2.99
#